data_AF-A0A7W8JPC9-F1
#
_entry.id   AF-A0A7W8JPC9-F1
#
_cell.length_a   1.000
_cell.length_b   1.000
_cell.length_c   1.000
_cell.angle_alpha   90.00
_cell.angle_beta   90.00
_cell.angle_gamma   90.00
#
_symmetry.space_group_name_H-M   'P 1'
#
loop_
_entity.id
_entity.type
_entity.pdbx_description
1 polymer ?
#
loop_
_entity_poly.entity_id
_entity_poly.type
_entity_poly.pdbx_seq_one_letter_code
_entity_poly.pdbx_strand_id
1 'polypeptide(L)'
;MKPSMKVALVLLGLNVFGSVPAALAESPAATQAVPVDEKINNCNRGLEQILPGDYYACEARYYFQNGHNQHGASELEEAAYWASKDAQFALGLMYFNGDMQGIPANRPLALAWLALAAERNDFDHQRSYAIARAKSSEQDIQASDALLKKMQSTYGDKVAGLRAMRRFNHEIAPLEDAANTGGIIYLRGYSPFPEDANTVVAQLHAEADKAFQGLIGTVTVGPLQVR
;
A
#
# COMPACT_ATOMS: atom_id res chain seq x y z
N MET A 1 4.12 2.41 83.74
CA MET A 1 5.39 3.16 83.83
C MET A 1 5.82 3.56 82.42
N LYS A 2 5.74 4.85 82.08
CA LYS A 2 6.67 5.46 81.11
C LYS A 2 7.91 5.87 81.91
N PRO A 3 9.15 5.86 81.39
CA PRO A 3 9.55 6.93 80.47
C PRO A 3 10.71 6.65 79.47
N SER A 4 10.88 7.65 78.60
CA SER A 4 12.12 8.26 78.06
C SER A 4 13.08 7.43 77.19
N MET A 5 13.37 7.80 75.94
CA MET A 5 13.88 9.07 75.35
C MET A 5 15.42 9.15 75.35
N LYS A 6 16.01 9.24 74.13
CA LYS A 6 17.15 10.07 73.65
C LYS A 6 17.72 9.42 72.37
N VAL A 7 17.65 9.99 71.17
CA VAL A 7 18.26 11.21 70.58
C VAL A 7 19.69 10.99 70.05
N ALA A 8 19.93 11.55 68.85
CA ALA A 8 21.19 11.78 68.11
C ALA A 8 21.64 10.63 67.17
N LEU A 9 22.14 10.85 65.95
CA LEU A 9 22.70 12.05 65.32
C LEU A 9 22.65 11.89 63.78
N VAL A 10 22.55 13.03 63.11
CA VAL A 10 22.52 13.28 61.66
C VAL A 10 23.81 12.83 60.96
N LEU A 11 23.69 12.22 59.78
CA LEU A 11 24.69 12.32 58.71
C LEU A 11 24.00 12.70 57.39
N LEU A 12 24.31 13.93 56.95
CA LEU A 12 23.96 14.50 55.66
C LEU A 12 24.69 13.72 54.55
N GLY A 13 23.92 13.11 53.66
CA GLY A 13 24.37 12.69 52.33
C GLY A 13 23.64 13.51 51.27
N LEU A 14 24.26 14.59 50.79
CA LEU A 14 23.94 15.16 49.49
C LEU A 14 24.54 14.24 48.42
N ASN A 15 23.75 13.80 47.44
CA ASN A 15 24.02 14.12 46.04
C ASN A 15 22.94 13.64 45.06
N VAL A 16 22.40 14.66 44.37
CA VAL A 16 22.02 14.69 42.95
C VAL A 16 20.89 13.75 42.50
N PHE A 17 19.65 14.21 42.65
CA PHE A 17 18.57 13.86 41.73
C PHE A 17 18.80 14.59 40.39
N GLY A 18 19.44 13.90 39.45
CA GLY A 18 19.35 14.25 38.03
C GLY A 18 17.99 13.80 37.51
N SER A 19 16.99 14.68 37.58
CA SER A 19 15.74 14.49 36.85
C SER A 19 16.01 14.70 35.36
N VAL A 20 16.15 13.59 34.62
CA VAL A 20 16.11 13.63 33.16
C VAL A 20 14.70 14.05 32.74
N PRO A 21 14.53 15.11 31.94
CA PRO A 21 13.22 15.44 31.41
C PRO A 21 12.90 14.41 30.32
N ALA A 22 11.87 13.60 30.51
CA ALA A 22 11.22 12.89 29.42
C ALA A 22 10.40 13.91 28.62
N ALA A 23 11.08 14.78 27.87
CA ALA A 23 10.47 15.44 26.74
C ALA A 23 10.09 14.33 25.76
N LEU A 24 8.79 14.07 25.64
CA LEU A 24 8.23 13.29 24.55
C LEU A 24 8.63 14.01 23.27
N ALA A 25 9.68 13.52 22.62
CA ALA A 25 9.95 13.81 21.22
C ALA A 25 8.80 13.16 20.44
N GLU A 26 7.80 13.96 20.09
CA GLU A 26 6.86 13.58 19.04
C GLU A 26 7.66 13.46 17.74
N SER A 27 7.96 12.21 17.37
CA SER A 27 8.46 11.86 16.05
C SER A 27 7.33 12.04 15.04
N PRO A 28 7.49 12.81 13.95
CA PRO A 28 6.50 12.86 12.89
C PRO A 28 6.77 11.71 11.92
N ALA A 29 6.56 10.48 12.39
CA ALA A 29 6.68 9.30 11.55
C ALA A 29 5.64 8.26 11.99
N ALA A 30 4.38 8.58 11.74
CA ALA A 30 3.31 7.61 11.74
C ALA A 30 2.45 7.91 10.51
N THR A 31 2.61 7.04 9.51
CA THR A 31 1.68 6.80 8.40
C THR A 31 0.24 7.07 8.81
N GLN A 32 -0.26 8.25 8.45
CA GLN A 32 -1.70 8.47 8.41
C GLN A 32 -2.18 7.78 7.14
N ALA A 33 -2.99 6.73 7.30
CA ALA A 33 -3.81 6.25 6.20
C ALA A 33 -4.58 7.47 5.68
N VAL A 34 -4.35 7.82 4.40
CA VAL A 34 -4.97 9.00 3.77
C VAL A 34 -6.48 8.92 4.03
N PRO A 35 -7.09 9.93 4.68
CA PRO A 35 -8.52 9.95 4.93
C PRO A 35 -9.29 9.73 3.63
N VAL A 36 -10.35 8.91 3.69
CA VAL A 36 -11.17 8.53 2.52
C VAL A 36 -11.79 9.76 1.81
N ASP A 37 -11.88 10.89 2.52
CA ASP A 37 -12.46 12.16 2.03
C ASP A 37 -11.43 13.20 1.56
N GLU A 38 -10.13 12.89 1.55
CA GLU A 38 -9.12 13.83 1.07
C GLU A 38 -9.09 13.89 -0.46
N LYS A 39 -9.35 15.08 -1.01
CA LYS A 39 -9.31 15.35 -2.44
C LYS A 39 -7.90 15.08 -2.99
N ILE A 40 -7.82 14.23 -4.01
CA ILE A 40 -6.56 13.91 -4.69
C ILE A 40 -6.22 15.05 -5.64
N ASN A 41 -5.24 15.87 -5.28
CA ASN A 41 -4.82 16.99 -6.11
C ASN A 41 -3.65 16.64 -7.02
N ASN A 42 -2.86 15.63 -6.66
CA ASN A 42 -1.72 15.14 -7.44
C ASN A 42 -1.38 13.70 -7.08
N CYS A 43 -0.88 12.93 -8.05
CA CYS A 43 -0.25 11.64 -7.84
C CYS A 43 1.27 11.79 -7.93
N ASN A 44 2.01 10.95 -7.19
CA ASN A 44 3.47 11.07 -7.09
C ASN A 44 4.11 10.68 -8.42
N ARG A 45 4.49 11.68 -9.22
CA ARG A 45 5.15 11.47 -10.50
C ARG A 45 6.55 10.90 -10.28
N GLY A 46 6.90 9.94 -11.11
CA GLY A 46 8.02 9.02 -10.94
C GLY A 46 7.57 7.65 -10.42
N LEU A 47 6.48 7.55 -9.66
CA LEU A 47 5.94 6.24 -9.26
C LEU A 47 5.40 5.46 -10.46
N GLU A 48 5.00 6.10 -11.55
CA GLU A 48 4.60 5.40 -12.78
C GLU A 48 5.68 4.46 -13.33
N GLN A 49 6.94 4.68 -12.98
CA GLN A 49 8.04 3.76 -13.31
C GLN A 49 8.30 2.77 -12.18
N ILE A 50 8.36 3.25 -10.92
CA ILE A 50 8.83 2.45 -9.78
C ILE A 50 7.75 1.52 -9.24
N LEU A 51 6.56 2.06 -8.99
CA LEU A 51 5.37 1.36 -8.48
C LEU A 51 4.14 1.73 -9.33
N PRO A 52 4.06 1.22 -10.58
CA PRO A 52 3.02 1.66 -11.49
C PRO A 52 1.61 1.28 -11.01
N GLY A 53 1.48 0.18 -10.25
CA GLY A 53 0.22 -0.24 -9.65
C GLY A 53 -0.38 0.80 -8.70
N ASP A 54 0.44 1.37 -7.83
CA ASP A 54 0.03 2.41 -6.88
C ASP A 54 -0.20 3.76 -7.58
N TYR A 55 0.63 4.09 -8.57
CA TYR A 55 0.47 5.30 -9.36
C TYR A 55 -0.89 5.32 -10.08
N TYR A 56 -1.20 4.28 -10.86
CA TYR A 56 -2.45 4.22 -11.60
C TYR A 56 -3.68 4.06 -10.70
N ALA A 57 -3.54 3.44 -9.51
CA ALA A 57 -4.60 3.44 -8.52
C ALA A 57 -4.88 4.85 -7.97
N CYS A 58 -3.85 5.68 -7.80
CA CYS A 58 -4.02 7.10 -7.46
C CYS A 58 -4.72 7.87 -8.59
N GLU A 59 -4.28 7.69 -9.84
CA GLU A 59 -4.92 8.33 -11.01
C GLU A 59 -6.40 7.94 -11.12
N ALA A 60 -6.73 6.65 -10.91
CA ALA A 60 -8.11 6.19 -10.89
C ALA A 60 -8.96 6.96 -9.89
N ARG A 61 -8.49 7.11 -8.64
CA ARG A 61 -9.15 7.91 -7.61
C ARG A 61 -9.29 9.37 -8.04
N TYR A 62 -8.27 9.94 -8.69
CA TYR A 62 -8.32 11.28 -9.25
C TYR A 62 -9.42 11.43 -10.31
N TYR A 63 -9.62 10.46 -11.20
CA TYR A 63 -10.68 10.53 -12.21
C TYR A 63 -12.07 10.31 -11.61
N PHE A 64 -12.22 9.40 -10.64
CA PHE A 64 -13.51 9.15 -9.98
C PHE A 64 -14.06 10.38 -9.25
N GLN A 65 -13.23 11.08 -8.47
CA GLN A 65 -13.65 12.30 -7.78
C GLN A 65 -14.06 13.43 -8.73
N ASN A 66 -13.60 13.38 -10.00
CA ASN A 66 -13.93 14.36 -11.03
C ASN A 66 -15.06 13.89 -11.96
N GLY A 67 -15.72 12.77 -11.65
CA GLY A 67 -16.85 12.22 -12.41
C GLY A 67 -16.48 11.51 -13.71
N HIS A 68 -15.18 11.32 -13.98
CA HIS A 68 -14.68 10.66 -15.18
C HIS A 68 -14.59 9.14 -14.99
N ASN A 69 -15.72 8.50 -14.71
CA ASN A 69 -15.77 7.09 -14.27
C ASN A 69 -15.10 6.12 -15.25
N GLN A 70 -15.34 6.28 -16.56
CA GLN A 70 -14.75 5.39 -17.58
C GLN A 70 -13.22 5.50 -17.61
N HIS A 71 -12.69 6.70 -17.43
CA HIS A 71 -11.26 6.90 -17.37
C HIS A 71 -10.69 6.32 -16.07
N GLY A 72 -11.36 6.57 -14.94
CA GLY A 72 -10.99 5.95 -13.67
C GLY A 72 -10.98 4.42 -13.73
N ALA A 73 -11.94 3.80 -14.43
CA ALA A 73 -11.94 2.36 -14.68
C ALA A 73 -10.74 1.91 -15.51
N SER A 74 -10.38 2.66 -16.55
CA SER A 74 -9.18 2.40 -17.35
C SER A 74 -7.91 2.46 -16.51
N GLU A 75 -7.78 3.45 -15.63
CA GLU A 75 -6.65 3.57 -14.72
C GLU A 75 -6.60 2.42 -13.70
N LEU A 76 -7.75 1.93 -13.22
CA LEU A 76 -7.78 0.71 -12.41
C LEU A 76 -7.36 -0.53 -13.20
N GLU A 77 -7.68 -0.63 -14.49
CA GLU A 77 -7.23 -1.75 -15.33
C GLU A 77 -5.71 -1.73 -15.53
N GLU A 78 -5.12 -0.54 -15.70
CA GLU A 78 -3.66 -0.35 -15.72
C GLU A 78 -3.04 -0.71 -14.36
N ALA A 79 -3.60 -0.24 -13.25
CA ALA A 79 -3.15 -0.63 -11.92
C ALA A 79 -3.24 -2.15 -11.69
N ALA A 80 -4.32 -2.78 -12.14
CA ALA A 80 -4.53 -4.21 -12.06
C ALA A 80 -3.53 -4.99 -12.93
N TYR A 81 -3.12 -4.45 -14.09
CA TYR A 81 -2.05 -4.99 -14.92
C TYR A 81 -0.72 -5.02 -14.14
N TRP A 82 -0.51 -4.10 -13.21
CA TRP A 82 0.62 -4.12 -12.28
C TRP A 82 0.32 -4.82 -10.94
N ALA A 83 -0.67 -5.71 -10.92
CA ALA A 83 -1.06 -6.53 -9.78
C ALA A 83 -1.52 -5.77 -8.53
N SER A 84 -2.04 -4.54 -8.70
CA SER A 84 -2.73 -3.86 -7.62
C SER A 84 -4.01 -4.62 -7.23
N LYS A 85 -4.01 -5.23 -6.04
CA LYS A 85 -5.15 -5.99 -5.53
C LYS A 85 -6.31 -5.09 -5.17
N ASP A 86 -6.03 -3.90 -4.66
CA ASP A 86 -7.04 -2.87 -4.40
C ASP A 86 -7.71 -2.41 -5.69
N ALA A 87 -6.97 -2.29 -6.81
CA ALA A 87 -7.56 -1.94 -8.09
C ALA A 87 -8.43 -3.08 -8.68
N GLN A 88 -7.96 -4.32 -8.58
CA GLN A 88 -8.76 -5.50 -8.95
C GLN A 88 -10.04 -5.57 -8.11
N PHE A 89 -9.95 -5.27 -6.82
CA PHE A 89 -11.10 -5.22 -5.92
C PHE A 89 -12.09 -4.12 -6.32
N ALA A 90 -11.60 -2.90 -6.58
CA ALA A 90 -12.41 -1.77 -7.00
C ALA A 90 -13.15 -2.03 -8.32
N LEU A 91 -12.46 -2.57 -9.35
CA LEU A 91 -13.10 -3.00 -10.61
C LEU A 91 -14.20 -4.04 -10.35
N GLY A 92 -13.92 -4.99 -9.46
CA GLY A 92 -14.87 -5.99 -9.02
C GLY A 92 -16.15 -5.38 -8.47
N LEU A 93 -16.05 -4.44 -7.52
CA LEU A 93 -17.20 -3.75 -6.95
C LEU A 93 -17.94 -2.88 -7.97
N MET A 94 -17.21 -2.16 -8.82
CA MET A 94 -17.79 -1.29 -9.84
C MET A 94 -18.67 -2.08 -10.81
N TYR A 95 -18.16 -3.17 -11.37
CA TYR A 95 -18.95 -4.02 -12.27
C TYR A 95 -20.02 -4.81 -11.52
N PHE A 96 -19.86 -5.09 -10.22
CA PHE A 96 -20.89 -5.78 -9.45
C PHE A 96 -22.12 -4.88 -9.24
N ASN A 97 -21.89 -3.62 -8.91
CA ASN A 97 -22.93 -2.63 -8.62
C ASN A 97 -23.51 -2.04 -9.90
N GLY A 98 -22.66 -1.65 -10.85
CA GLY A 98 -23.07 -1.03 -12.12
C GLY A 98 -23.81 0.30 -11.97
N ASP A 99 -23.53 1.03 -10.89
CA ASP A 99 -24.17 2.29 -10.51
C ASP A 99 -23.41 3.54 -10.99
N MET A 100 -22.16 3.36 -11.45
CA MET A 100 -21.36 4.43 -12.02
C MET A 100 -21.79 4.75 -13.46
N GLN A 101 -22.04 6.04 -13.73
CA GLN A 101 -22.39 6.53 -15.07
C GLN A 101 -21.40 6.02 -16.11
N GLY A 102 -21.91 5.33 -17.14
CA GLY A 102 -21.10 4.78 -18.23
C GLY A 102 -20.46 3.41 -17.97
N ILE A 103 -20.72 2.79 -16.80
CA ILE A 103 -20.21 1.48 -16.41
C ILE A 103 -21.39 0.60 -15.94
N PRO A 104 -22.04 -0.15 -16.85
CA PRO A 104 -23.16 -1.01 -16.47
C PRO A 104 -22.69 -2.24 -15.68
N ALA A 105 -23.62 -2.83 -14.92
CA ALA A 105 -23.33 -4.04 -14.16
C ALA A 105 -22.93 -5.20 -15.08
N ASN A 106 -21.88 -5.92 -14.68
CA ASN A 106 -21.41 -7.13 -15.34
C ASN A 106 -20.94 -8.12 -14.26
N ARG A 107 -21.87 -8.94 -13.75
CA ARG A 107 -21.61 -9.86 -12.64
C ARG A 107 -20.51 -10.89 -12.93
N PRO A 108 -20.45 -11.55 -14.10
CA PRO A 108 -19.37 -12.46 -14.42
C PRO A 108 -17.98 -11.81 -14.33
N LEU A 109 -17.84 -10.61 -14.91
CA LEU A 109 -16.59 -9.85 -14.90
C LEU A 109 -16.24 -9.37 -13.48
N ALA A 110 -17.23 -8.87 -12.74
CA ALA A 110 -17.08 -8.46 -11.36
C ALA A 110 -16.52 -9.57 -10.47
N LEU A 111 -17.12 -10.76 -10.56
CA LEU A 111 -16.66 -11.93 -9.81
C LEU A 111 -15.24 -12.35 -10.21
N ALA A 112 -14.86 -12.21 -11.49
CA ALA A 112 -13.51 -12.56 -11.94
C ALA A 112 -12.47 -11.59 -11.37
N TRP A 113 -12.78 -10.28 -11.36
CA TRP A 113 -11.93 -9.26 -10.71
C TRP A 113 -11.80 -9.47 -9.20
N LEU A 114 -12.90 -9.73 -8.50
CA LEU A 114 -12.89 -10.02 -7.06
C LEU A 114 -12.11 -11.30 -6.74
N ALA A 115 -12.17 -12.32 -7.59
CA ALA A 115 -11.40 -13.54 -7.44
C ALA A 115 -9.89 -13.27 -7.56
N LEU A 116 -9.47 -12.43 -8.51
CA LEU A 116 -8.07 -12.01 -8.64
C LEU A 116 -7.61 -11.22 -7.40
N ALA A 117 -8.43 -10.29 -6.91
CA ALA A 117 -8.11 -9.53 -5.69
C ALA A 117 -7.89 -10.42 -4.46
N ALA A 118 -8.65 -11.53 -4.37
CA ALA A 118 -8.58 -12.48 -3.27
C ALA A 118 -7.37 -13.46 -3.34
N GLU A 119 -6.54 -13.43 -4.39
CA GLU A 119 -5.41 -14.37 -4.59
C GLU A 119 -4.39 -14.36 -3.44
N ARG A 120 -4.24 -13.22 -2.74
CA ARG A 120 -3.27 -13.04 -1.64
C ARG A 120 -3.80 -13.40 -0.26
N ASN A 121 -5.00 -13.97 -0.19
CA ASN A 121 -5.67 -14.34 1.06
C ASN A 121 -5.89 -13.18 2.03
N ASP A 122 -6.01 -11.97 1.51
CA ASP A 122 -6.53 -10.84 2.28
C ASP A 122 -7.97 -11.13 2.71
N PHE A 123 -8.26 -10.94 4.00
CA PHE A 123 -9.54 -11.32 4.58
C PHE A 123 -10.70 -10.53 3.97
N ASP A 124 -10.52 -9.23 3.73
CA ASP A 124 -11.58 -8.36 3.21
C ASP A 124 -11.87 -8.67 1.75
N HIS A 125 -10.85 -8.94 0.94
CA HIS A 125 -11.01 -9.39 -0.44
C HIS A 125 -11.68 -10.75 -0.53
N GLN A 126 -11.24 -11.74 0.26
CA GLN A 126 -11.85 -13.07 0.29
C GLN A 126 -13.33 -13.00 0.72
N ARG A 127 -13.62 -12.24 1.78
CA ARG A 127 -14.98 -12.07 2.30
C ARG A 127 -15.88 -11.42 1.25
N SER A 128 -15.41 -10.37 0.61
CA SER A 128 -16.18 -9.65 -0.40
C SER A 128 -16.45 -10.50 -1.65
N TYR A 129 -15.45 -11.26 -2.10
CA TYR A 129 -15.63 -12.23 -3.18
C TYR A 129 -16.67 -13.29 -2.83
N ALA A 130 -16.60 -13.87 -1.63
CA ALA A 130 -17.57 -14.87 -1.17
C ALA A 130 -19.01 -14.32 -1.13
N ILE A 131 -19.18 -13.09 -0.63
CA ILE A 131 -20.48 -12.41 -0.59
C ILE A 131 -21.01 -12.15 -2.00
N ALA A 132 -20.17 -11.66 -2.91
CA ALA A 132 -20.55 -11.42 -4.30
C ALA A 132 -20.97 -12.72 -5.00
N ARG A 133 -20.21 -13.81 -4.79
CA ARG A 133 -20.51 -15.13 -5.37
C ARG A 133 -21.83 -15.68 -4.83
N ALA A 134 -22.10 -15.54 -3.52
CA ALA A 134 -23.36 -15.96 -2.90
C ALA A 134 -24.60 -15.19 -3.41
N LYS A 135 -24.41 -13.96 -3.90
CA LYS A 135 -25.47 -13.12 -4.48
C LYS A 135 -25.64 -13.30 -6.00
N SER A 136 -24.82 -14.14 -6.63
CA SER A 136 -24.79 -14.29 -8.08
C SER A 136 -25.48 -15.57 -8.54
N SER A 137 -25.96 -15.57 -9.78
CA SER A 137 -26.57 -16.77 -10.37
C SER A 137 -25.50 -17.82 -10.67
N GLU A 138 -25.88 -19.09 -10.76
CA GLU A 138 -24.96 -20.16 -11.16
C GLU A 138 -24.37 -19.91 -12.56
N GLN A 139 -25.17 -19.37 -13.48
CA GLN A 139 -24.71 -18.97 -14.81
C GLN A 139 -23.63 -17.88 -14.75
N ASP A 140 -23.82 -16.86 -13.92
CA ASP A 140 -22.82 -15.79 -13.75
C ASP A 140 -21.52 -16.34 -13.16
N ILE A 141 -21.63 -17.26 -12.21
CA ILE A 141 -20.50 -17.93 -11.59
C ILE A 141 -19.70 -18.75 -12.61
N GLN A 142 -20.38 -19.57 -13.43
CA GLN A 142 -19.73 -20.37 -14.47
C GLN A 142 -19.05 -19.49 -15.52
N ALA A 143 -19.70 -18.40 -15.93
CA ALA A 143 -19.13 -17.42 -16.85
C ALA A 143 -17.92 -16.70 -16.24
N SER A 144 -17.98 -16.36 -14.94
CA SER A 144 -16.87 -15.78 -14.20
C SER A 144 -15.66 -16.72 -14.15
N ASP A 145 -15.87 -17.99 -13.84
CA ASP A 145 -14.79 -18.98 -13.76
C ASP A 145 -14.09 -19.17 -15.14
N ALA A 146 -14.84 -19.03 -16.24
CA ALA A 146 -14.26 -19.03 -17.59
C ALA A 146 -13.48 -17.75 -17.92
N LEU A 147 -13.97 -16.59 -17.48
CA LEU A 147 -13.28 -15.29 -17.63
C LEU A 147 -12.00 -15.25 -16.80
N LEU A 148 -12.06 -15.67 -15.54
CA LEU A 148 -10.95 -15.68 -14.60
C LEU A 148 -9.74 -16.43 -15.18
N LYS A 149 -9.96 -17.62 -15.78
CA LYS A 149 -8.89 -18.39 -16.43
C LYS A 149 -8.14 -17.59 -17.50
N LYS A 150 -8.86 -16.77 -18.28
CA LYS A 150 -8.26 -15.90 -19.30
C LYS A 150 -7.57 -14.70 -18.66
N MET A 151 -8.19 -14.10 -17.65
CA MET A 151 -7.63 -12.93 -16.97
C MET A 151 -6.36 -13.26 -16.19
N GLN A 152 -6.22 -14.48 -15.65
CA GLN A 152 -5.04 -14.91 -14.92
C GLN A 152 -3.73 -14.83 -15.74
N SER A 153 -3.78 -14.98 -17.07
CA SER A 153 -2.58 -14.83 -17.91
C SER A 153 -2.09 -13.39 -18.02
N THR A 154 -2.91 -12.42 -17.63
CA THR A 154 -2.58 -10.99 -17.70
C THR A 154 -2.50 -10.37 -16.31
N TYR A 155 -3.48 -10.62 -15.45
CA TYR A 155 -3.73 -9.92 -14.18
C TYR A 155 -3.47 -10.80 -12.94
N GLY A 156 -3.33 -12.11 -13.11
CA GLY A 156 -3.05 -13.01 -11.99
C GLY A 156 -1.66 -12.78 -11.41
N ASP A 157 -1.50 -12.96 -10.10
CA ASP A 157 -0.25 -12.65 -9.39
C ASP A 157 0.98 -13.39 -9.93
N LYS A 158 0.79 -14.62 -10.44
CA LYS A 158 1.85 -15.39 -11.10
C LYS A 158 2.44 -14.71 -12.33
N VAL A 159 1.72 -13.76 -12.94
CA VAL A 159 2.17 -13.01 -14.12
C VAL A 159 2.34 -11.53 -13.78
N ALA A 160 1.26 -10.87 -13.34
CA ALA A 160 1.25 -9.46 -13.03
C ALA A 160 2.14 -9.14 -11.81
N GLY A 161 2.10 -9.96 -10.76
CA GLY A 161 2.91 -9.76 -9.56
C GLY A 161 4.40 -9.90 -9.86
N LEU A 162 4.81 -10.91 -10.65
CA LEU A 162 6.19 -11.05 -11.12
C LEU A 162 6.63 -9.92 -12.07
N ARG A 163 5.71 -9.39 -12.89
CA ARG A 163 5.98 -8.22 -13.73
C ARG A 163 6.24 -6.98 -12.87
N ALA A 164 5.37 -6.70 -11.91
CA ALA A 164 5.49 -5.54 -11.02
C ALA A 164 6.74 -5.61 -10.13
N MET A 165 7.02 -6.77 -9.54
CA MET A 165 8.21 -6.98 -8.71
C MET A 165 9.51 -6.78 -9.52
N ARG A 166 9.59 -7.33 -10.74
CA ARG A 166 10.76 -7.13 -11.61
C ARG A 166 10.97 -5.67 -12.00
N ARG A 167 9.87 -4.94 -12.24
CA ARG A 167 9.94 -3.51 -12.50
C ARG A 167 10.51 -2.79 -11.27
N PHE A 168 9.91 -2.97 -10.09
CA PHE A 168 10.38 -2.33 -8.87
C PHE A 168 11.87 -2.56 -8.61
N ASN A 169 12.30 -3.83 -8.63
CA ASN A 169 13.71 -4.20 -8.40
C ASN A 169 14.67 -3.56 -9.42
N HIS A 170 14.23 -3.35 -10.66
CA HIS A 170 15.04 -2.70 -11.68
C HIS A 170 15.16 -1.20 -11.44
N GLU A 171 14.04 -0.52 -11.15
CA GLU A 171 14.01 0.94 -11.01
C GLU A 171 14.57 1.41 -9.66
N ILE A 172 14.50 0.58 -8.61
CA ILE A 172 15.00 0.95 -7.28
C ILE A 172 16.53 0.85 -7.16
N ALA A 173 17.18 -0.05 -7.90
CA ALA A 173 18.62 -0.30 -7.82
C ALA A 173 19.51 0.96 -7.97
N PRO A 174 19.34 1.83 -8.98
CA PRO A 174 20.14 3.06 -9.07
C PRO A 174 19.88 4.04 -7.91
N LEU A 175 18.69 4.00 -7.31
CA LEU A 175 18.36 4.81 -6.13
C LEU A 175 19.04 4.25 -4.88
N GLU A 176 19.14 2.94 -4.75
CA GLU A 176 19.91 2.28 -3.70
C GLU A 176 21.40 2.60 -3.79
N ASP A 177 21.98 2.63 -5.01
CA ASP A 177 23.36 3.06 -5.22
C ASP A 177 23.58 4.52 -4.79
N ALA A 178 22.62 5.40 -5.07
CA ALA A 178 22.64 6.78 -4.59
C ALA A 178 22.56 6.84 -3.05
N ALA A 179 21.69 6.04 -2.43
CA ALA A 179 21.55 5.94 -0.98
C ALA A 179 22.87 5.50 -0.31
N ASN A 180 23.51 4.47 -0.87
CA ASN A 180 24.79 3.93 -0.39
C ASN A 180 25.96 4.92 -0.50
N THR A 181 25.86 5.91 -1.38
CA THR A 181 26.90 6.94 -1.60
C THR A 181 26.58 8.28 -0.92
N GLY A 182 25.49 8.36 -0.14
CA GLY A 182 25.06 9.60 0.52
C GLY A 182 24.50 10.64 -0.45
N GLY A 183 23.91 10.19 -1.56
CA GLY A 183 23.29 11.04 -2.57
C GLY A 183 21.95 11.64 -2.12
N ILE A 184 21.42 12.50 -2.98
CA ILE A 184 20.07 13.08 -2.83
C ILE A 184 19.20 12.65 -4.01
N ILE A 185 17.92 12.40 -3.75
CA ILE A 185 16.93 12.03 -4.76
C ILE A 185 15.83 13.08 -4.79
N TYR A 186 15.42 13.48 -6.00
CA TYR A 186 14.23 14.28 -6.20
C TYR A 186 13.18 13.47 -6.97
N LEU A 187 12.15 13.03 -6.25
CA LEU A 187 10.99 12.33 -6.81
C LEU A 187 9.77 13.22 -6.65
N ARG A 188 9.12 13.60 -7.76
CA ARG A 188 8.05 14.61 -7.74
C ARG A 188 6.82 14.06 -7.02
N GLY A 189 6.38 14.76 -5.98
CA GLY A 189 5.21 14.36 -5.18
C GLY A 189 5.58 13.59 -3.90
N TYR A 190 6.81 13.10 -3.79
CA TYR A 190 7.36 12.61 -2.53
C TYR A 190 7.78 13.76 -1.61
N SER A 191 8.47 14.77 -2.14
CA SER A 191 8.83 15.98 -1.42
C SER A 191 8.85 17.20 -2.35
N PRO A 192 8.57 18.42 -1.85
CA PRO A 192 8.77 19.65 -2.61
C PRO A 192 10.24 19.95 -2.92
N PHE A 193 11.19 19.30 -2.23
CA PHE A 193 12.63 19.52 -2.39
C PHE A 193 13.37 18.18 -2.58
N PRO A 194 14.63 18.20 -3.06
CA PRO A 194 15.48 17.00 -3.04
C PRO A 194 15.69 16.51 -1.61
N GLU A 195 15.56 15.20 -1.40
CA GLU A 195 15.66 14.53 -0.10
C GLU A 195 16.89 13.63 -0.04
N ASP A 196 17.30 13.26 1.18
CA ASP A 196 18.32 12.22 1.37
C ASP A 196 17.90 10.91 0.69
N ALA A 197 18.81 10.32 -0.08
CA ALA A 197 18.49 9.13 -0.87
C ALA A 197 18.10 7.93 0.00
N ASN A 198 18.65 7.78 1.21
CA ASN A 198 18.24 6.70 2.12
C ASN A 198 16.79 6.86 2.56
N THR A 199 16.36 8.09 2.84
CA THR A 199 14.97 8.38 3.23
C THR A 199 14.00 7.99 2.11
N VAL A 200 14.29 8.40 0.87
CA VAL A 200 13.41 8.12 -0.29
C VAL A 200 13.37 6.61 -0.58
N VAL A 201 14.53 5.95 -0.59
CA VAL A 201 14.61 4.50 -0.82
C VAL A 201 13.88 3.71 0.25
N ALA A 202 14.01 4.08 1.53
CA ALA A 202 13.31 3.43 2.62
C ALA A 202 11.78 3.55 2.49
N GLN A 203 11.29 4.73 2.08
CA GLN A 203 9.86 4.94 1.81
C GLN A 203 9.37 4.10 0.63
N LEU A 204 10.11 4.07 -0.48
CA LEU A 204 9.76 3.26 -1.66
C LEU A 204 9.71 1.77 -1.35
N HIS A 205 10.65 1.26 -0.54
CA HIS A 205 10.61 -0.13 -0.06
C HIS A 205 9.40 -0.40 0.84
N ALA A 206 9.04 0.52 1.73
CA ALA A 206 7.84 0.38 2.56
C ALA A 206 6.55 0.36 1.73
N GLU A 207 6.47 1.19 0.67
CA GLU A 207 5.35 1.17 -0.27
C GLU A 207 5.31 -0.15 -1.05
N ALA A 208 6.45 -0.63 -1.54
CA ALA A 208 6.56 -1.91 -2.25
C ALA A 208 6.18 -3.11 -1.37
N ASP A 209 6.62 -3.13 -0.10
CA ASP A 209 6.25 -4.18 0.85
C ASP A 209 4.74 -4.27 1.04
N LYS A 210 4.05 -3.12 1.10
CA LYS A 210 2.59 -3.06 1.12
C LYS A 210 1.99 -3.55 -0.21
N ALA A 211 2.48 -3.02 -1.32
CA ALA A 211 1.98 -3.33 -2.67
C ALA A 211 2.14 -4.81 -3.03
N PHE A 212 3.15 -5.49 -2.48
CA PHE A 212 3.45 -6.91 -2.73
C PHE A 212 3.11 -7.83 -1.55
N GLN A 213 2.45 -7.31 -0.50
CA GLN A 213 2.07 -8.10 0.66
C GLN A 213 1.24 -9.33 0.25
N GLY A 214 1.68 -10.52 0.68
CA GLY A 214 1.01 -11.80 0.38
C GLY A 214 1.30 -12.37 -1.02
N LEU A 215 2.19 -11.74 -1.81
CA LEU A 215 2.62 -12.27 -3.10
C LEU A 215 3.54 -13.48 -2.93
N ILE A 216 3.01 -14.69 -3.20
CA ILE A 216 3.73 -15.96 -3.02
C ILE A 216 4.91 -16.09 -3.99
N GLY A 217 6.08 -16.48 -3.48
CA GLY A 217 7.27 -16.83 -4.28
C GLY A 217 8.30 -15.71 -4.42
N THR A 218 8.26 -14.69 -3.58
CA THR A 218 9.18 -13.56 -3.61
C THR A 218 10.20 -13.63 -2.48
N VAL A 219 11.48 -13.52 -2.85
CA VAL A 219 12.52 -13.01 -1.95
C VAL A 219 12.54 -11.52 -2.22
N THR A 220 11.89 -10.71 -1.37
CA THR A 220 12.22 -9.29 -1.31
C THR A 220 13.69 -9.24 -0.95
N VAL A 221 14.53 -8.72 -1.86
CA VAL A 221 15.93 -8.49 -1.52
C VAL A 221 15.89 -7.33 -0.53
N GLY A 222 15.87 -7.67 0.77
CA GLY A 222 15.89 -6.67 1.82
C GLY A 222 17.11 -5.76 1.64
N PRO A 223 17.10 -4.56 2.24
CA PRO A 223 18.20 -3.61 2.10
C PRO A 223 19.53 -4.33 2.32
N LEU A 224 20.46 -4.17 1.37
CA LEU A 224 21.81 -4.71 1.49
C LEU A 224 22.37 -4.26 2.84
N GLN A 225 22.53 -5.20 3.77
CA GLN A 225 23.15 -4.92 5.06
C GLN A 225 24.59 -4.46 4.78
N VAL A 226 24.82 -3.16 4.93
CA VAL A 226 26.16 -2.56 4.88
C VAL A 226 26.96 -3.19 6.02
N ARG A 227 28.07 -3.85 5.69
CA ARG A 227 29.07 -4.32 6.66
C ARG A 227 30.06 -3.21 6.97
#